data_AF-A0A940PKW3-F1
#
_entry.id   AF-A0A940PKW3-F1
#
_cell.length_a   1.000
_cell.length_b   1.000
_cell.length_c   1.000
_cell.angle_alpha   90.00
_cell.angle_beta   90.00
_cell.angle_gamma   90.00
#
_symmetry.space_group_name_H-M   'P 1'
#
loop_
_entity.id
_entity.type
_entity.pdbx_description
1 polymer ?
#
loop_
_entity_poly.entity_id
_entity_poly.type
_entity_poly.pdbx_seq_one_letter_code
_entity_poly.pdbx_strand_id
1 'polypeptide(L)'
;MHRLTFLLTGENSYPRPEGLIAGLTQGSTRDLAHLILGEPVDATRDEFAADGIRVFLEFEAGGLSQISIEPTLQWTLPPGRLGRLLETLGTPEFSDAFVEVIEQTGGARRRHEILSGGIGRLIVWDAGLKVQVQDGNIAIAQVEISTGEADEPNEYARTLVPGMTWPATREQLHSAWGPPSATAGHADLYRYGRRELAVHFSSGQANATLVKLTAVMSGQNATMAMPSRSSGNYTIYLDLLGRPQTDATVVYARTQLGAHVQLSGTGRIVTAVEVDGSRVGFARFMDGWSNVARRSDVAFGAPDYYGAHDDVWWRAPGWIHVHSNNGRNIDRITVSQERPTRLDVHAWQFGRDSMEAWRSLSDGASVTE
;
A
#
# COMPACT_ATOMS: atom_id res chain seq x y z
N MET A 1 -43.60 26.88 2.36
CA MET A 1 -42.27 26.34 2.70
C MET A 1 -41.81 25.55 1.49
N HIS A 2 -40.93 26.13 0.67
CA HIS A 2 -40.30 25.39 -0.43
C HIS A 2 -39.10 24.62 0.12
N ARG A 3 -38.87 23.40 -0.36
CA ARG A 3 -37.88 22.46 0.15
C ARG A 3 -36.76 22.35 -0.88
N LEU A 4 -35.51 22.61 -0.48
CA LEU A 4 -34.34 22.32 -1.33
C LEU A 4 -34.27 20.81 -1.54
N THR A 5 -34.29 20.38 -2.80
CA THR A 5 -34.27 18.97 -3.16
C THR A 5 -32.88 18.56 -3.62
N PHE A 6 -32.34 17.53 -2.99
CA PHE A 6 -31.08 16.90 -3.35
C PHE A 6 -31.35 15.64 -4.14
N LEU A 7 -30.93 15.61 -5.40
CA LEU A 7 -31.09 14.45 -6.26
C LEU A 7 -29.70 13.85 -6.56
N LEU A 8 -29.46 12.63 -6.07
CA LEU A 8 -28.29 11.83 -6.43
C LEU A 8 -28.72 10.83 -7.51
N THR A 9 -28.17 10.97 -8.71
CA THR A 9 -28.54 10.15 -9.88
C THR A 9 -27.34 9.37 -10.39
N GLY A 10 -27.49 8.05 -10.55
CA GLY A 10 -26.45 7.13 -11.06
C GLY A 10 -25.94 6.07 -10.07
N GLU A 11 -25.32 5.00 -10.57
CA GLU A 11 -24.62 4.00 -9.74
C GLU A 11 -23.28 4.58 -9.23
N ASN A 12 -22.99 4.42 -7.93
CA ASN A 12 -21.84 5.00 -7.21
C ASN A 12 -21.94 6.49 -6.85
N SER A 13 -22.94 6.83 -6.04
CA SER A 13 -23.08 8.15 -5.41
C SER A 13 -21.78 8.61 -4.71
N TYR A 14 -21.37 9.85 -4.98
CA TYR A 14 -20.20 10.49 -4.36
C TYR A 14 -20.27 10.38 -2.83
N PRO A 15 -19.18 10.01 -2.13
CA PRO A 15 -19.25 9.64 -0.72
C PRO A 15 -19.45 10.82 0.25
N ARG A 16 -19.35 12.08 -0.21
CA ARG A 16 -19.53 13.30 0.61
C ARG A 16 -20.13 14.47 -0.18
N PRO A 17 -21.37 14.38 -0.68
CA PRO A 17 -21.97 15.41 -1.51
C PRO A 17 -21.95 16.78 -0.82
N GLU A 18 -22.16 16.83 0.50
CA GLU A 18 -22.08 18.05 1.31
C GLU A 18 -20.73 18.79 1.26
N GLY A 19 -19.62 18.09 1.02
CA GLY A 19 -18.30 18.71 0.89
C GLY A 19 -18.10 19.42 -0.46
N LEU A 20 -18.78 18.94 -1.50
CA LEU A 20 -18.68 19.44 -2.88
C LEU A 20 -19.43 20.76 -3.08
N ILE A 21 -20.48 20.98 -2.29
CA ILE A 21 -21.41 22.12 -2.36
C ILE A 21 -21.38 22.96 -1.08
N ALA A 22 -20.36 22.80 -0.25
CA ALA A 22 -20.24 23.51 1.01
C ALA A 22 -20.35 25.02 0.78
N GLY A 23 -21.43 25.64 1.28
CA GLY A 23 -21.74 27.06 1.10
C GLY A 23 -22.93 27.36 0.19
N LEU A 24 -23.43 26.38 -0.58
CA LEU A 24 -24.70 26.49 -1.30
C LEU A 24 -25.87 26.09 -0.40
N THR A 25 -26.85 26.98 -0.33
CA THR A 25 -28.06 26.79 0.49
C THR A 25 -29.28 27.19 -0.32
N GLN A 26 -30.47 26.90 0.23
CA GLN A 26 -31.71 27.35 -0.38
C GLN A 26 -31.70 28.87 -0.55
N GLY A 27 -32.00 29.33 -1.77
CA GLY A 27 -32.02 30.76 -2.10
C GLY A 27 -30.65 31.37 -2.43
N SER A 28 -29.57 30.57 -2.48
CA SER A 28 -28.30 31.00 -3.06
C SER A 28 -28.51 31.53 -4.48
N THR A 29 -27.80 32.61 -4.83
CA THR A 29 -27.84 33.22 -6.17
C THR A 29 -26.89 32.52 -7.14
N ARG A 30 -27.07 32.75 -8.44
CA ARG A 30 -26.13 32.28 -9.48
C ARG A 30 -24.72 32.82 -9.23
N ASP A 31 -24.59 34.10 -8.87
CA ASP A 31 -23.30 34.70 -8.56
C ASP A 31 -22.57 33.98 -7.41
N LEU A 32 -23.31 33.57 -6.38
CA LEU A 32 -22.74 32.79 -5.27
C LEU A 32 -22.35 31.38 -5.71
N ALA A 33 -23.11 30.77 -6.62
CA ALA A 33 -22.74 29.49 -7.22
C ALA A 33 -21.46 29.59 -8.04
N HIS A 34 -21.29 30.65 -8.84
CA HIS A 34 -20.07 30.89 -9.59
C HIS A 34 -18.87 31.13 -8.67
N LEU A 35 -19.08 31.80 -7.55
CA LEU A 35 -18.04 32.02 -6.54
C LEU A 35 -17.57 30.71 -5.90
N ILE A 36 -18.48 29.76 -5.64
CA ILE A 36 -18.19 28.51 -4.93
C ILE A 36 -17.70 27.42 -5.88
N LEU A 37 -18.37 27.24 -7.01
CA LEU A 37 -18.12 26.14 -7.96
C LEU A 37 -17.24 26.56 -9.15
N GLY A 38 -16.94 27.85 -9.29
CA GLY A 38 -16.27 28.41 -10.46
C GLY A 38 -17.24 28.68 -11.61
N GLU A 39 -16.70 28.96 -12.81
CA GLU A 39 -17.52 29.22 -13.99
C GLU A 39 -18.25 27.95 -14.47
N PRO A 40 -19.51 28.08 -14.92
CA PRO A 40 -20.24 26.96 -15.46
C PRO A 40 -19.61 26.47 -16.76
N VAL A 41 -19.56 25.16 -16.92
CA VAL A 41 -19.12 24.50 -18.15
C VAL A 41 -20.19 24.59 -19.24
N ASP A 42 -21.47 24.61 -18.84
CA ASP A 42 -22.58 24.99 -19.70
C ASP A 42 -23.48 25.98 -18.94
N ALA A 43 -23.34 27.26 -19.28
CA ALA A 43 -24.11 28.36 -18.69
C ALA A 43 -25.62 28.28 -19.01
N THR A 44 -26.03 27.54 -20.04
CA THR A 44 -27.45 27.41 -20.40
C THR A 44 -28.20 26.42 -19.52
N ARG A 45 -27.45 25.51 -18.88
CA ARG A 45 -27.99 24.47 -17.99
C ARG A 45 -27.52 24.63 -16.55
N ASP A 46 -26.83 25.75 -16.24
CA ASP A 46 -26.18 25.99 -14.95
C ASP A 46 -25.39 24.74 -14.49
N GLU A 47 -24.58 24.21 -15.42
CA GLU A 47 -23.79 22.99 -15.25
C GLU A 47 -22.36 23.34 -14.83
N PHE A 48 -21.92 22.78 -13.70
CA PHE A 48 -20.59 23.02 -13.13
C PHE A 48 -19.80 21.71 -13.09
N ALA A 49 -18.48 21.81 -13.32
CA ALA A 49 -17.57 20.70 -13.09
C ALA A 49 -16.90 20.90 -11.73
N ALA A 50 -17.31 20.12 -10.74
CA ALA A 50 -16.71 20.10 -9.42
C ALA A 50 -16.12 18.71 -9.17
N ASP A 51 -14.80 18.65 -8.97
CA ASP A 51 -14.14 17.45 -8.46
C ASP A 51 -14.28 16.21 -9.37
N GLY A 52 -14.50 16.42 -10.68
CA GLY A 52 -14.74 15.36 -11.68
C GLY A 52 -16.21 14.98 -11.86
N ILE A 53 -17.13 15.71 -11.22
CA ILE A 53 -18.57 15.43 -11.19
C ILE A 53 -19.33 16.60 -11.82
N ARG A 54 -20.43 16.31 -12.52
CA ARG A 54 -21.33 17.34 -13.02
C ARG A 54 -22.30 17.68 -11.91
N VAL A 55 -22.30 18.95 -11.55
CA VAL A 55 -23.28 19.53 -10.65
C VAL A 55 -24.21 20.38 -11.49
N PHE A 56 -25.49 20.04 -11.50
CA PHE A 56 -26.53 20.81 -12.14
C PHE A 56 -27.30 21.57 -11.07
N LEU A 57 -27.40 22.88 -11.24
CA LEU A 57 -28.13 23.74 -10.33
C LEU A 57 -29.41 24.23 -11.00
N GLU A 58 -30.56 24.06 -10.36
CA GLU A 58 -31.81 24.64 -10.84
C GLU A 58 -32.22 25.82 -9.95
N PHE A 59 -32.42 26.98 -10.56
CA PHE A 59 -32.81 28.21 -9.89
C PHE A 59 -34.27 28.58 -10.21
N GLU A 60 -35.04 28.84 -9.17
CA GLU A 60 -36.38 29.42 -9.28
C GLU A 60 -36.35 30.91 -8.87
N ALA A 61 -37.50 31.60 -8.90
CA ALA A 61 -37.62 33.02 -8.54
C ALA A 61 -37.12 33.36 -7.12
N GLY A 62 -37.03 32.36 -6.22
CA GLY A 62 -36.49 32.49 -4.87
C GLY A 62 -35.01 32.14 -4.72
N GLY A 63 -34.29 31.83 -5.81
CA GLY A 63 -32.91 31.37 -5.82
C GLY A 63 -32.78 29.85 -6.01
N LEU A 64 -31.65 29.27 -5.58
CA LEU A 64 -31.36 27.85 -5.76
C LEU A 64 -32.45 26.95 -5.15
N SER A 65 -32.98 26.05 -5.98
CA SER A 65 -34.15 25.19 -5.68
C SER A 65 -33.84 23.69 -5.73
N GLN A 66 -32.91 23.28 -6.59
CA GLN A 66 -32.48 21.89 -6.74
C GLN A 66 -30.98 21.81 -7.06
N ILE A 67 -30.35 20.76 -6.53
CA ILE A 67 -28.98 20.35 -6.88
C ILE A 67 -29.07 18.90 -7.35
N SER A 68 -28.69 18.66 -8.61
CA SER A 68 -28.55 17.32 -9.16
C SER A 68 -27.07 17.03 -9.39
N ILE A 69 -26.60 15.88 -8.94
CA ILE A 69 -25.21 15.46 -9.08
C ILE A 69 -25.19 14.23 -9.99
N GLU A 70 -24.58 14.35 -11.17
CA GLU A 70 -24.37 13.23 -12.08
C GLU A 70 -22.86 12.90 -12.16
N PRO A 71 -22.47 11.63 -12.00
CA PRO A 71 -21.09 11.21 -12.25
C PRO A 71 -20.72 11.52 -13.71
N THR A 72 -19.71 12.35 -13.92
CA THR A 72 -19.43 12.87 -15.28
C THR A 72 -18.88 11.84 -16.24
N LEU A 73 -18.17 10.80 -15.80
CA LEU A 73 -17.46 9.94 -16.73
C LEU A 73 -17.45 8.48 -16.25
N GLN A 74 -17.67 7.57 -17.20
CA GLN A 74 -17.02 6.27 -17.13
C GLN A 74 -15.51 6.54 -17.14
N TRP A 75 -14.91 6.53 -15.95
CA TRP A 75 -13.49 6.70 -15.80
C TRP A 75 -12.78 5.46 -16.35
N THR A 76 -12.47 5.47 -17.64
CA THR A 76 -11.61 4.45 -18.23
C THR A 76 -10.22 4.64 -17.69
N LEU A 77 -9.65 3.58 -17.15
CA LEU A 77 -8.27 3.57 -16.70
C LEU A 77 -7.32 3.97 -17.84
N PRO A 78 -6.20 4.64 -17.54
CA PRO A 78 -5.23 4.99 -18.56
C PRO A 78 -4.71 3.71 -19.22
N PRO A 79 -4.47 3.71 -20.55
CA PRO A 79 -4.02 2.51 -21.24
C PRO A 79 -2.63 2.07 -20.77
N GLY A 80 -2.31 0.80 -21.01
CA GLY A 80 -0.98 0.25 -20.75
C GLY A 80 -0.75 -0.19 -19.30
N ARG A 81 0.51 -0.16 -18.88
CA ARG A 81 0.94 -0.71 -17.58
C ARG A 81 0.43 0.11 -16.39
N LEU A 82 0.26 1.43 -16.56
CA LEU A 82 -0.32 2.27 -15.51
C LEU A 82 -1.76 1.87 -15.18
N GLY A 83 -2.60 1.62 -16.18
CA GLY A 83 -3.97 1.15 -15.97
C GLY A 83 -4.00 -0.17 -15.20
N ARG A 84 -3.19 -1.15 -15.62
CA ARG A 84 -3.07 -2.44 -14.93
C ARG A 84 -2.56 -2.28 -13.49
N LEU A 85 -1.58 -1.42 -13.25
CA LEU A 85 -1.10 -1.13 -11.90
C LEU A 85 -2.23 -0.56 -11.03
N LEU A 86 -3.01 0.38 -11.56
CA LEU A 86 -4.18 0.95 -10.87
C LEU A 86 -5.23 -0.13 -10.57
N GLU A 87 -5.46 -1.10 -11.45
CA GLU A 87 -6.39 -2.20 -11.22
C GLU A 87 -6.04 -3.03 -9.99
N THR A 88 -4.74 -3.19 -9.69
CA THR A 88 -4.27 -3.96 -8.52
C THR A 88 -4.60 -3.31 -7.19
N LEU A 89 -4.88 -2.00 -7.14
CA LEU A 89 -5.22 -1.32 -5.89
C LEU A 89 -6.47 -1.94 -5.26
N GLY A 90 -6.37 -2.26 -3.97
CA GLY A 90 -7.41 -2.95 -3.20
C GLY A 90 -7.50 -4.46 -3.44
N THR A 91 -6.70 -5.02 -4.34
CA THR A 91 -6.66 -6.47 -4.58
C THR A 91 -5.67 -7.15 -3.62
N PRO A 92 -5.81 -8.46 -3.35
CA PRO A 92 -4.80 -9.21 -2.60
C PRO A 92 -3.43 -9.20 -3.29
N GLU A 93 -2.34 -9.15 -2.51
CA GLU A 93 -0.96 -9.19 -3.02
C GLU A 93 -0.69 -10.38 -3.95
N PHE A 94 -1.33 -11.52 -3.72
CA PHE A 94 -1.09 -12.72 -4.52
C PHE A 94 -2.22 -12.99 -5.51
N SER A 95 -2.98 -11.96 -5.87
CA SER A 95 -3.94 -12.06 -6.97
C SER A 95 -3.21 -12.18 -8.32
N ASP A 96 -3.82 -12.88 -9.27
CA ASP A 96 -3.28 -13.02 -10.63
C ASP A 96 -2.98 -11.65 -11.26
N ALA A 97 -3.83 -10.65 -11.00
CA ALA A 97 -3.66 -9.28 -11.46
C ALA A 97 -2.37 -8.64 -10.93
N PHE A 98 -2.08 -8.77 -9.64
CA PHE A 98 -0.85 -8.22 -9.08
C PHE A 98 0.38 -8.99 -9.54
N VAL A 99 0.30 -10.32 -9.62
CA VAL A 99 1.38 -11.18 -10.12
C VAL A 99 1.78 -10.79 -11.54
N GLU A 100 0.80 -10.60 -12.44
CA GLU A 100 1.07 -10.16 -13.82
C GLU A 100 1.78 -8.80 -13.88
N VAL A 101 1.37 -7.84 -13.04
CA VAL A 101 2.00 -6.51 -13.00
C VAL A 101 3.45 -6.57 -12.55
N ILE A 102 3.75 -7.32 -11.49
CA ILE A 102 5.11 -7.37 -10.93
C ILE A 102 6.08 -8.20 -11.78
N GLU A 103 5.60 -9.21 -12.51
CA GLU A 103 6.42 -9.95 -13.50
C GLU A 103 6.91 -9.02 -14.62
N GLN A 104 6.13 -7.99 -14.95
CA GLN A 104 6.47 -7.00 -15.97
C GLN A 104 7.36 -5.87 -15.45
N THR A 105 7.49 -5.71 -14.13
CA THR A 105 8.37 -4.70 -13.51
C THR A 105 9.84 -5.03 -13.70
N GLY A 106 10.21 -6.31 -13.61
CA GLY A 106 11.60 -6.75 -13.65
C GLY A 106 12.42 -6.31 -12.43
N GLY A 107 13.70 -6.69 -12.41
CA GLY A 107 14.64 -6.33 -11.34
C GLY A 107 14.51 -7.16 -10.06
N ALA A 108 15.44 -6.93 -9.13
CA ALA A 108 15.37 -7.51 -7.80
C ALA A 108 14.34 -6.74 -6.95
N ARG A 109 13.69 -7.46 -6.04
CA ARG A 109 12.75 -6.89 -5.07
C ARG A 109 13.25 -7.11 -3.65
N ARG A 110 12.93 -6.17 -2.76
CA ARG A 110 13.20 -6.23 -1.32
C ARG A 110 11.94 -5.94 -0.55
N ARG A 111 11.80 -6.57 0.61
CA ARG A 111 10.64 -6.42 1.49
C ARG A 111 11.05 -5.79 2.81
N HIS A 112 10.26 -4.81 3.20
CA HIS A 112 10.44 -4.01 4.39
C HIS A 112 9.18 -4.05 5.25
N GLU A 113 9.34 -4.08 6.56
CA GLU A 113 8.27 -3.88 7.51
C GLU A 113 8.06 -2.39 7.67
N ILE A 114 6.79 -1.99 7.71
CA ILE A 114 6.39 -0.62 7.99
C ILE A 114 6.27 -0.47 9.51
N LEU A 115 7.03 0.45 10.09
CA LEU A 115 7.12 0.62 11.56
C LEU A 115 5.99 1.48 12.15
N SER A 116 5.09 2.00 11.31
CA SER A 116 3.98 2.88 11.71
C SER A 116 2.66 2.48 11.04
N GLY A 117 1.57 2.37 11.81
CA GLY A 117 0.21 2.32 11.24
C GLY A 117 -0.44 0.95 11.01
N GLY A 118 -0.03 -0.10 11.73
CA GLY A 118 -0.63 -1.45 11.63
C GLY A 118 0.25 -2.45 10.90
N ILE A 119 -0.29 -3.63 10.56
CA ILE A 119 0.47 -4.65 9.82
C ILE A 119 0.56 -4.19 8.37
N GLY A 120 1.72 -3.66 8.03
CA GLY A 120 2.03 -3.20 6.68
C GLY A 120 3.41 -3.66 6.26
N ARG A 121 3.55 -3.96 4.98
CA ARG A 121 4.87 -4.14 4.36
C ARG A 121 5.00 -3.23 3.16
N LEU A 122 6.24 -2.80 2.94
CA LEU A 122 6.67 -2.09 1.76
C LEU A 122 7.52 -3.04 0.92
N ILE A 123 7.13 -3.23 -0.32
CA ILE A 123 7.91 -3.97 -1.31
C ILE A 123 8.54 -2.95 -2.24
N VAL A 124 9.86 -3.00 -2.37
CA VAL A 124 10.64 -2.07 -3.19
C VAL A 124 11.33 -2.87 -4.28
N TRP A 125 11.11 -2.49 -5.53
CA TRP A 125 11.84 -3.00 -6.67
C TRP A 125 12.96 -2.02 -7.02
N ASP A 126 14.14 -2.55 -7.35
CA ASP A 126 15.26 -1.75 -7.82
C ASP A 126 14.93 -1.00 -9.14
N ALA A 127 13.91 -1.45 -9.85
CA ALA A 127 13.33 -0.79 -11.03
C ALA A 127 12.49 0.47 -10.69
N GLY A 128 12.36 0.89 -9.43
CA GLY A 128 11.70 2.14 -9.02
C GLY A 128 10.22 2.02 -8.64
N LEU A 129 9.63 0.81 -8.70
CA LEU A 129 8.30 0.53 -8.16
C LEU A 129 8.39 0.31 -6.63
N LYS A 130 7.47 0.91 -5.90
CA LYS A 130 7.26 0.70 -4.46
C LYS A 130 5.80 0.39 -4.22
N VAL A 131 5.51 -0.70 -3.53
CA VAL A 131 4.14 -1.12 -3.22
C VAL A 131 3.99 -1.31 -1.72
N GLN A 132 3.04 -0.59 -1.14
CA GLN A 132 2.60 -0.82 0.21
C GLN A 132 1.44 -1.81 0.21
N VAL A 133 1.61 -2.86 0.99
CA VAL A 133 0.56 -3.84 1.28
C VAL A 133 0.14 -3.67 2.72
N GLN A 134 -1.17 -3.55 2.92
CA GLN A 134 -1.81 -3.39 4.20
C GLN A 134 -2.94 -4.40 4.31
N ASP A 135 -2.97 -5.14 5.42
CA ASP A 135 -3.96 -6.20 5.64
C ASP A 135 -4.04 -7.18 4.45
N GLY A 136 -2.88 -7.53 3.88
CA GLY A 136 -2.74 -8.42 2.72
C GLY A 136 -3.21 -7.87 1.36
N ASN A 137 -3.71 -6.63 1.31
CA ASN A 137 -4.17 -6.00 0.08
C ASN A 137 -3.25 -4.85 -0.35
N ILE A 138 -3.15 -4.62 -1.65
CA ILE A 138 -2.39 -3.50 -2.21
C ILE A 138 -3.06 -2.19 -1.83
N ALA A 139 -2.41 -1.39 -0.99
CA ALA A 139 -2.95 -0.12 -0.50
C ALA A 139 -2.43 1.07 -1.30
N ILE A 140 -1.11 1.12 -1.52
CA ILE A 140 -0.44 2.21 -2.24
C ILE A 140 0.54 1.61 -3.24
N ALA A 141 0.56 2.16 -4.45
CA ALA A 141 1.60 1.90 -5.43
C ALA A 141 2.26 3.22 -5.82
N GLN A 142 3.59 3.28 -5.80
CA GLN A 142 4.36 4.44 -6.19
C GLN A 142 5.43 4.05 -7.18
N VAL A 143 5.63 4.91 -8.17
CA VAL A 143 6.72 4.76 -9.12
C VAL A 143 7.56 6.02 -9.03
N GLU A 144 8.82 5.84 -8.67
CA GLU A 144 9.84 6.86 -8.83
C GLU A 144 10.31 6.84 -10.28
N ILE A 145 10.19 8.00 -10.95
CA ILE A 145 10.51 8.13 -12.37
C ILE A 145 11.97 8.55 -12.52
N SER A 146 12.39 9.57 -11.78
CA SER A 146 13.80 9.96 -11.65
C SER A 146 14.16 10.15 -10.18
N THR A 147 15.41 9.81 -9.83
CA THR A 147 15.98 10.06 -8.51
C THR A 147 16.61 11.46 -8.38
N GLY A 148 16.57 12.26 -9.45
CA GLY A 148 17.08 13.62 -9.51
C GLY A 148 16.77 14.34 -10.83
N GLU A 149 17.12 15.63 -10.92
CA GLU A 149 16.85 16.50 -12.08
C GLU A 149 17.66 16.15 -13.35
N ALA A 150 18.61 15.21 -13.27
CA ALA A 150 19.47 14.80 -14.39
C ALA A 150 19.47 13.28 -14.66
N ASP A 151 18.69 12.50 -13.91
CA ASP A 151 18.67 11.05 -14.08
C ASP A 151 17.71 10.65 -15.20
N GLU A 152 18.19 9.78 -16.08
CA GLU A 152 17.35 9.12 -17.06
C GLU A 152 16.25 8.32 -16.37
N PRO A 153 14.99 8.36 -16.87
CA PRO A 153 13.93 7.58 -16.26
C PRO A 153 14.25 6.10 -16.35
N ASN A 154 13.98 5.37 -15.27
CA ASN A 154 14.20 3.93 -15.23
C ASN A 154 13.36 3.22 -16.30
N GLU A 155 13.81 2.04 -16.73
CA GLU A 155 13.20 1.30 -17.84
C GLU A 155 11.72 1.01 -17.59
N TYR A 156 11.35 0.67 -16.34
CA TYR A 156 9.97 0.45 -15.95
C TYR A 156 9.10 1.69 -16.17
N ALA A 157 9.56 2.86 -15.70
CA ALA A 157 8.89 4.14 -15.85
C ALA A 157 8.59 4.46 -17.33
N ARG A 158 9.55 4.20 -18.23
CA ARG A 158 9.37 4.46 -19.68
C ARG A 158 8.23 3.67 -20.31
N THR A 159 7.88 2.53 -19.72
CA THR A 159 6.82 1.64 -20.22
C THR A 159 5.46 1.87 -19.57
N LEU A 160 5.37 2.73 -18.54
CA LEU A 160 4.11 2.94 -17.81
C LEU A 160 3.05 3.64 -18.64
N VAL A 161 3.47 4.61 -19.44
CA VAL A 161 2.57 5.44 -20.25
C VAL A 161 2.91 5.25 -21.73
N PRO A 162 2.09 4.49 -22.47
CA PRO A 162 2.34 4.24 -23.88
C PRO A 162 2.37 5.53 -24.69
N GLY A 163 3.33 5.66 -25.61
CA GLY A 163 3.39 6.77 -26.55
C GLY A 163 3.94 8.09 -26.00
N MET A 164 4.43 8.11 -24.76
CA MET A 164 5.09 9.30 -24.21
C MET A 164 6.55 9.42 -24.62
N THR A 165 6.97 10.65 -24.91
CA THR A 165 8.38 11.02 -25.01
C THR A 165 8.91 11.27 -23.59
N TRP A 166 10.07 10.71 -23.29
CA TRP A 166 10.67 10.82 -21.96
C TRP A 166 11.86 11.82 -21.96
N PRO A 167 11.99 12.69 -20.94
CA PRO A 167 11.11 12.83 -19.78
C PRO A 167 9.74 13.45 -20.15
N ALA A 168 8.65 12.84 -19.67
CA ALA A 168 7.30 13.29 -19.98
C ALA A 168 7.01 14.62 -19.28
N THR A 169 6.48 15.60 -20.02
CA THR A 169 6.10 16.90 -19.46
C THR A 169 4.65 16.89 -18.95
N ARG A 170 4.34 17.84 -18.07
CA ARG A 170 2.98 18.06 -17.57
C ARG A 170 1.98 18.33 -18.69
N GLU A 171 2.36 19.15 -19.68
CA GLU A 171 1.54 19.42 -20.86
C GLU A 171 1.27 18.17 -21.72
N GLN A 172 2.28 17.30 -21.89
CA GLN A 172 2.11 16.03 -22.60
C GLN A 172 1.15 15.10 -21.87
N LEU A 173 1.23 15.04 -20.53
CA LEU A 173 0.30 14.28 -19.69
C LEU A 173 -1.13 14.81 -19.81
N HIS A 174 -1.33 16.13 -19.73
CA HIS A 174 -2.66 16.74 -19.89
C HIS A 174 -3.24 16.50 -21.27
N SER A 175 -2.40 16.54 -22.30
CA SER A 175 -2.81 16.25 -23.69
C SER A 175 -3.21 14.78 -23.87
N ALA A 176 -2.51 13.86 -23.19
CA ALA A 176 -2.75 12.43 -23.32
C ALA A 176 -3.93 11.92 -22.47
N TRP A 177 -4.09 12.44 -21.25
CA TRP A 177 -5.06 11.93 -20.27
C TRP A 177 -6.25 12.87 -20.03
N GLY A 178 -6.20 14.07 -20.60
CA GLY A 178 -7.14 15.14 -20.30
C GLY A 178 -6.73 15.93 -19.05
N PRO A 179 -7.54 16.94 -18.67
CA PRO A 179 -7.26 17.78 -17.51
C PRO A 179 -7.35 16.96 -16.21
N PRO A 180 -6.49 17.24 -15.21
CA PRO A 180 -6.58 16.60 -13.91
C PRO A 180 -7.85 17.03 -13.15
N SER A 181 -8.28 16.20 -12.20
CA SER A 181 -9.39 16.53 -11.29
C SER A 181 -9.05 17.66 -10.33
N ALA A 182 -7.77 17.79 -9.95
CA ALA A 182 -7.26 18.88 -9.13
C ALA A 182 -5.77 19.11 -9.40
N THR A 183 -5.34 20.34 -9.16
CA THR A 183 -3.95 20.79 -9.30
C THR A 183 -3.53 21.56 -8.06
N ALA A 184 -2.38 21.22 -7.50
CA ALA A 184 -1.80 21.92 -6.36
C ALA A 184 -0.27 22.04 -6.52
N GLY A 185 0.19 23.24 -6.85
CA GLY A 185 1.63 23.52 -7.02
C GLY A 185 2.27 22.64 -8.09
N HIS A 186 3.11 21.70 -7.66
CA HIS A 186 3.85 20.77 -8.51
C HIS A 186 3.18 19.39 -8.65
N ALA A 187 1.92 19.25 -8.24
CA ALA A 187 1.20 17.98 -8.28
C ALA A 187 -0.17 18.10 -8.95
N ASP A 188 -0.53 17.05 -9.69
CA ASP A 188 -1.85 16.86 -10.29
C ASP A 188 -2.51 15.60 -9.74
N LEU A 189 -3.83 15.66 -9.54
CA LEU A 189 -4.65 14.54 -9.08
C LEU A 189 -5.57 14.08 -10.20
N TYR A 190 -5.50 12.80 -10.56
CA TYR A 190 -6.44 12.13 -11.44
C TYR A 190 -7.26 11.12 -10.65
N ARG A 191 -8.57 11.07 -10.89
CA ARG A 191 -9.46 10.07 -10.29
C ARG A 191 -9.89 9.06 -11.33
N TYR A 192 -9.94 7.78 -10.96
CA TYR A 192 -10.41 6.68 -11.80
C TYR A 192 -11.37 5.79 -11.00
N GLY A 193 -12.62 6.22 -10.90
CA GLY A 193 -13.60 5.59 -10.01
C GLY A 193 -13.16 5.70 -8.54
N ARG A 194 -12.87 4.56 -7.90
CA ARG A 194 -12.41 4.48 -6.49
C ARG A 194 -10.89 4.56 -6.32
N ARG A 195 -10.17 4.95 -7.38
CA ARG A 195 -8.70 5.01 -7.41
C ARG A 195 -8.27 6.44 -7.67
N GLU A 196 -7.22 6.85 -7.00
CA GLU A 196 -6.65 8.18 -7.13
C GLU A 196 -5.19 8.05 -7.54
N LEU A 197 -4.76 8.85 -8.50
CA LEU A 197 -3.40 8.93 -9.00
C LEU A 197 -2.89 10.35 -8.82
N ALA A 198 -2.00 10.53 -7.87
CA ALA A 198 -1.20 11.74 -7.72
C ALA A 198 0.02 11.68 -8.63
N VAL A 199 0.19 12.71 -9.43
CA VAL A 199 1.26 12.89 -10.41
C VAL A 199 2.10 14.07 -9.96
N HIS A 200 3.36 13.83 -9.60
CA HIS A 200 4.27 14.87 -9.13
C HIS A 200 5.26 15.24 -10.22
N PHE A 201 5.45 16.54 -10.38
CA PHE A 201 6.38 17.16 -11.32
C PHE A 201 7.53 17.84 -10.60
N SER A 202 8.60 18.12 -11.34
CA SER A 202 9.76 18.87 -10.85
C SER A 202 9.42 20.31 -10.42
N SER A 203 8.38 20.91 -11.02
CA SER A 203 7.86 22.23 -10.65
C SER A 203 6.39 22.39 -11.02
N GLY A 204 5.79 23.55 -10.74
CA GLY A 204 4.41 23.85 -11.11
C GLY A 204 4.22 24.34 -12.55
N GLN A 205 5.27 24.40 -13.37
CA GLN A 205 5.21 24.91 -14.76
C GLN A 205 4.66 23.86 -15.73
N ALA A 206 4.17 24.30 -16.90
CA ALA A 206 3.62 23.39 -17.93
C ALA A 206 4.68 22.47 -18.55
N ASN A 207 5.92 22.94 -18.68
CA ASN A 207 7.06 22.16 -19.15
C ASN A 207 7.74 21.35 -18.04
N ALA A 208 7.19 21.34 -16.82
CA ALA A 208 7.75 20.55 -15.74
C ALA A 208 7.69 19.06 -16.06
N THR A 209 8.77 18.36 -15.71
CA THR A 209 8.96 16.94 -15.99
C THR A 209 8.34 16.08 -14.89
N LEU A 210 7.76 14.95 -15.28
CA LEU A 210 7.23 13.96 -14.37
C LEU A 210 8.36 13.34 -13.54
N VAL A 211 8.24 13.36 -12.21
CA VAL A 211 9.24 12.79 -11.29
C VAL A 211 8.72 11.61 -10.48
N LYS A 212 7.41 11.55 -10.20
CA LYS A 212 6.83 10.51 -9.36
C LYS A 212 5.34 10.32 -9.62
N LEU A 213 4.90 9.08 -9.58
CA LEU A 213 3.48 8.69 -9.58
C LEU A 213 3.16 8.04 -8.25
N THR A 214 2.02 8.35 -7.64
CA THR A 214 1.53 7.69 -6.42
C THR A 214 0.05 7.42 -6.56
N ALA A 215 -0.31 6.14 -6.45
CA ALA A 215 -1.66 5.66 -6.65
C ALA A 215 -2.20 5.03 -5.36
N VAL A 216 -3.44 5.37 -5.01
CA VAL A 216 -4.13 4.94 -3.79
C VAL A 216 -5.60 4.66 -4.05
N MET A 217 -6.25 3.94 -3.12
CA MET A 217 -7.71 3.91 -3.07
C MET A 217 -8.25 5.24 -2.54
N SER A 218 -9.35 5.74 -3.12
CA SER A 218 -9.98 7.00 -2.70
C SER A 218 -10.26 7.02 -1.20
N GLY A 219 -9.90 8.13 -0.55
CA GLY A 219 -10.06 8.29 0.90
C GLY A 219 -8.92 7.72 1.75
N GLN A 220 -7.88 7.16 1.14
CA GLN A 220 -6.64 6.82 1.83
C GLN A 220 -5.61 7.96 1.71
N ASN A 221 -4.88 8.22 2.79
CA ASN A 221 -3.79 9.20 2.77
C ASN A 221 -2.55 8.57 2.11
N ALA A 222 -2.11 9.18 1.02
CA ALA A 222 -0.88 8.80 0.32
C ALA A 222 0.36 9.28 1.09
N THR A 223 0.76 8.56 2.15
CA THR A 223 2.03 8.84 2.84
C THR A 223 2.91 7.60 2.82
N MET A 224 3.89 7.58 1.92
CA MET A 224 4.90 6.51 1.84
C MET A 224 6.19 6.80 2.59
N ALA A 225 6.32 8.00 3.17
CA ALA A 225 7.41 8.33 4.08
C ALA A 225 7.15 7.68 5.45
N MET A 226 7.18 6.35 5.49
CA MET A 226 7.10 5.60 6.73
C MET A 226 8.49 5.05 7.06
N PRO A 227 8.93 5.16 8.33
CA PRO A 227 10.12 4.45 8.76
C PRO A 227 9.91 2.97 8.45
N SER A 228 10.83 2.40 7.67
CA SER A 228 10.79 1.00 7.29
C SER A 228 12.12 0.36 7.60
N ARG A 229 12.10 -0.91 7.96
CA ARG A 229 13.31 -1.71 8.16
C ARG A 229 13.25 -2.93 7.27
N SER A 230 14.41 -3.36 6.76
CA SER A 230 14.50 -4.61 6.03
C SER A 230 13.91 -5.72 6.90
N SER A 231 12.88 -6.39 6.41
CA SER A 231 12.16 -7.42 7.15
C SER A 231 12.34 -8.79 6.52
N GLY A 232 12.66 -8.88 5.24
CA GLY A 232 12.43 -10.12 4.51
C GLY A 232 10.93 -10.43 4.41
N ASN A 233 10.57 -11.70 4.25
CA ASN A 233 9.19 -12.12 4.04
C ASN A 233 8.38 -12.31 5.33
N TYR A 234 8.93 -12.18 6.55
CA TYR A 234 8.20 -12.66 7.74
C TYR A 234 6.81 -12.04 7.96
N THR A 235 6.63 -10.79 7.54
CA THR A 235 5.36 -10.05 7.61
C THR A 235 4.25 -10.76 6.84
N ILE A 236 4.57 -11.53 5.79
CA ILE A 236 3.60 -12.37 5.09
C ILE A 236 2.99 -13.41 6.02
N TYR A 237 3.78 -14.02 6.92
CA TYR A 237 3.29 -15.09 7.79
C TYR A 237 2.47 -14.55 8.95
N LEU A 238 2.77 -13.33 9.41
CA LEU A 238 1.90 -12.59 10.34
C LEU A 238 0.54 -12.28 9.70
N ASP A 239 0.52 -11.88 8.42
CA ASP A 239 -0.72 -11.65 7.67
C ASP A 239 -1.57 -12.90 7.53
N LEU A 240 -0.98 -14.11 7.52
CA LEU A 240 -1.74 -15.35 7.40
C LEU A 240 -2.63 -15.59 8.61
N LEU A 241 -2.20 -15.17 9.81
CA LEU A 241 -2.91 -15.42 11.05
C LEU A 241 -4.33 -14.84 10.99
N GLY A 242 -5.33 -15.65 11.34
CA GLY A 242 -6.73 -15.23 11.30
C GLY A 242 -7.39 -15.30 9.91
N ARG A 243 -6.66 -15.67 8.85
CA ARG A 243 -7.23 -15.84 7.50
C ARG A 243 -7.80 -17.24 7.27
N PRO A 244 -8.86 -17.37 6.44
CA PRO A 244 -9.36 -18.67 6.03
C PRO A 244 -8.36 -19.38 5.11
N GLN A 245 -8.34 -20.72 5.14
CA GLN A 245 -7.45 -21.53 4.29
C GLN A 245 -7.59 -21.28 2.77
N THR A 246 -8.70 -20.69 2.33
CA THR A 246 -9.00 -20.39 0.92
C THR A 246 -8.47 -19.03 0.48
N ASP A 247 -7.94 -18.22 1.40
CA ASP A 247 -7.33 -16.93 1.08
C ASP A 247 -6.10 -17.15 0.16
N ALA A 248 -5.98 -16.32 -0.88
CA ALA A 248 -4.91 -16.43 -1.88
C ALA A 248 -3.51 -16.35 -1.23
N THR A 249 -3.36 -15.56 -0.18
CA THR A 249 -2.10 -15.42 0.58
C THR A 249 -1.73 -16.73 1.28
N VAL A 250 -2.73 -17.43 1.84
CA VAL A 250 -2.53 -18.73 2.49
C VAL A 250 -2.17 -19.81 1.47
N VAL A 251 -2.84 -19.81 0.32
CA VAL A 251 -2.51 -20.74 -0.78
C VAL A 251 -1.09 -20.50 -1.29
N TYR A 252 -0.71 -19.24 -1.49
CA TYR A 252 0.64 -18.86 -1.92
C TYR A 252 1.70 -19.30 -0.90
N ALA A 253 1.51 -19.02 0.39
CA ALA A 253 2.47 -19.39 1.42
C ALA A 253 2.70 -20.90 1.50
N ARG A 254 1.64 -21.71 1.37
CA ARG A 254 1.74 -23.18 1.40
C ARG A 254 2.45 -23.73 0.17
N THR A 255 2.11 -23.22 -1.02
CA THR A 255 2.57 -23.79 -2.30
C THR A 255 3.92 -23.23 -2.74
N GLN A 256 4.12 -21.92 -2.60
CA GLN A 256 5.28 -21.20 -3.10
C GLN A 256 6.31 -20.90 -2.02
N LEU A 257 5.92 -20.73 -0.76
CA LEU A 257 6.90 -20.54 0.32
C LEU A 257 7.24 -21.84 1.07
N GLY A 258 6.45 -22.90 0.87
CA GLY A 258 6.66 -24.20 1.50
C GLY A 258 6.39 -24.19 3.00
N ALA A 259 5.55 -23.26 3.47
CA ALA A 259 5.21 -23.13 4.88
C ALA A 259 4.15 -24.14 5.31
N HIS A 260 4.32 -24.69 6.51
CA HIS A 260 3.34 -25.57 7.14
C HIS A 260 2.34 -24.71 7.90
N VAL A 261 1.08 -24.72 7.46
CA VAL A 261 0.04 -23.88 8.04
C VAL A 261 -0.84 -24.72 8.96
N GLN A 262 -0.91 -24.33 10.22
CA GLN A 262 -1.80 -24.90 11.22
C GLN A 262 -3.12 -24.14 11.22
N LEU A 263 -4.23 -24.88 11.28
CA LEU A 263 -5.59 -24.34 11.20
C LEU A 263 -6.33 -24.63 12.51
N SER A 264 -7.07 -23.64 13.02
CA SER A 264 -8.14 -23.88 13.99
C SER A 264 -9.26 -24.71 13.38
N GLY A 265 -10.02 -25.39 14.24
CA GLY A 265 -11.12 -26.29 13.89
C GLY A 265 -12.21 -25.62 13.03
N THR A 266 -13.42 -25.42 13.57
CA THR A 266 -14.54 -24.87 12.78
C THR A 266 -14.17 -23.52 12.17
N GLY A 267 -14.15 -23.44 10.83
CA GLY A 267 -13.75 -22.24 10.08
C GLY A 267 -12.42 -22.38 9.32
N ARG A 268 -11.58 -23.37 9.66
CA ARG A 268 -10.29 -23.64 8.99
C ARG A 268 -9.47 -22.37 8.79
N ILE A 269 -9.32 -21.63 9.89
CA ILE A 269 -8.62 -20.35 9.97
C ILE A 269 -7.19 -20.59 10.45
N VAL A 270 -6.21 -19.93 9.86
CA VAL A 270 -4.80 -20.05 10.24
C VAL A 270 -4.55 -19.55 11.66
N THR A 271 -3.98 -20.40 12.50
CA THR A 271 -3.60 -20.07 13.89
C THR A 271 -2.09 -20.04 14.09
N ALA A 272 -1.36 -20.82 13.30
CA ALA A 272 0.10 -20.81 13.31
C ALA A 272 0.67 -21.21 11.95
N VAL A 273 1.91 -20.82 11.72
CA VAL A 273 2.67 -21.10 10.51
C VAL A 273 4.08 -21.50 10.90
N GLU A 274 4.54 -22.64 10.42
CA GLU A 274 5.87 -23.18 10.71
C GLU A 274 6.73 -23.24 9.44
N VAL A 275 7.99 -22.84 9.59
CA VAL A 275 9.00 -22.88 8.54
C VAL A 275 10.23 -23.60 9.08
N ASP A 276 10.61 -24.69 8.41
CA ASP A 276 11.81 -25.45 8.75
C ASP A 276 13.07 -24.70 8.27
N GLY A 277 14.06 -24.55 9.15
CA GLY A 277 15.30 -23.82 8.89
C GLY A 277 16.24 -24.49 7.88
N SER A 278 16.09 -25.80 7.65
CA SER A 278 16.87 -26.58 6.69
C SER A 278 16.30 -26.56 5.26
N ARG A 279 15.16 -25.91 5.03
CA ARG A 279 14.45 -25.92 3.73
C ARG A 279 14.64 -24.63 2.94
N VAL A 280 14.45 -24.73 1.62
CA VAL A 280 14.29 -23.60 0.67
C VAL A 280 13.30 -22.54 1.18
N GLY A 281 12.30 -22.96 1.97
CA GLY A 281 11.34 -22.07 2.63
C GLY A 281 11.96 -21.06 3.59
N PHE A 282 13.09 -21.37 4.23
CA PHE A 282 13.79 -20.44 5.11
C PHE A 282 14.50 -19.32 4.33
N ALA A 283 15.22 -19.65 3.26
CA ALA A 283 15.82 -18.64 2.39
C ALA A 283 14.77 -17.72 1.77
N ARG A 284 13.58 -18.27 1.46
CA ARG A 284 12.40 -17.50 1.04
C ARG A 284 11.82 -16.67 2.19
N PHE A 285 11.78 -17.19 3.43
CA PHE A 285 11.34 -16.45 4.62
C PHE A 285 12.22 -15.22 4.88
N MET A 286 13.54 -15.35 4.74
CA MET A 286 14.47 -14.26 5.06
C MET A 286 14.75 -13.32 3.87
N ASP A 287 14.62 -13.78 2.62
CA ASP A 287 14.80 -13.00 1.36
C ASP A 287 16.08 -12.14 1.33
N GLY A 288 17.16 -12.67 0.75
CA GLY A 288 18.46 -11.98 0.61
C GLY A 288 19.52 -12.33 1.67
N TRP A 289 19.34 -13.44 2.39
CA TRP A 289 20.22 -13.88 3.49
C TRP A 289 21.09 -15.08 3.11
N SER A 290 22.16 -15.32 3.88
CA SER A 290 23.06 -16.46 3.66
C SER A 290 22.32 -17.80 3.82
N ASN A 291 22.84 -18.85 3.19
CA ASN A 291 22.27 -20.20 3.19
C ASN A 291 22.43 -20.97 4.52
N VAL A 292 23.07 -20.37 5.53
CA VAL A 292 23.20 -20.94 6.88
C VAL A 292 22.64 -19.94 7.87
N ALA A 293 21.40 -20.16 8.26
CA ALA A 293 20.64 -19.27 9.11
C ALA A 293 21.05 -19.38 10.59
N ARG A 294 21.56 -18.30 11.17
CA ARG A 294 21.86 -18.23 12.60
C ARG A 294 20.77 -17.48 13.35
N ARG A 295 20.68 -17.69 14.66
CA ARG A 295 19.78 -16.89 15.52
C ARG A 295 20.16 -15.41 15.55
N SER A 296 21.46 -15.12 15.57
CA SER A 296 22.02 -13.76 15.51
C SER A 296 21.74 -13.03 14.20
N ASP A 297 21.38 -13.78 13.15
CA ASP A 297 20.99 -13.21 11.88
C ASP A 297 19.64 -12.50 12.01
N VAL A 298 18.66 -13.00 12.77
CA VAL A 298 17.29 -12.45 12.80
C VAL A 298 17.23 -10.92 13.02
N ALA A 299 16.83 -10.16 11.99
CA ALA A 299 16.84 -8.69 11.98
C ALA A 299 15.68 -8.02 12.74
N PHE A 300 14.96 -8.75 13.59
CA PHE A 300 13.81 -8.19 14.31
C PHE A 300 14.21 -7.26 15.46
N GLY A 301 15.52 -7.06 15.67
CA GLY A 301 16.07 -6.39 16.85
C GLY A 301 16.10 -7.36 18.03
N ALA A 302 16.25 -6.81 19.24
CA ALA A 302 16.23 -7.61 20.45
C ALA A 302 14.91 -8.41 20.55
N PRO A 303 14.98 -9.70 20.92
CA PRO A 303 13.78 -10.47 21.26
C PRO A 303 13.10 -9.91 22.49
N ASP A 304 11.78 -10.13 22.59
CA ASP A 304 11.02 -9.86 23.81
C ASP A 304 11.37 -10.90 24.89
N TYR A 305 11.66 -12.15 24.48
CA TYR A 305 12.19 -13.20 25.35
C TYR A 305 13.29 -14.01 24.64
N TYR A 306 14.34 -14.36 25.36
CA TYR A 306 15.46 -15.13 24.82
C TYR A 306 15.95 -16.19 25.81
N GLY A 307 16.53 -17.26 25.28
CA GLY A 307 17.12 -18.34 26.05
C GLY A 307 18.28 -18.99 25.30
N ALA A 308 18.75 -20.13 25.81
CA ALA A 308 19.85 -20.88 25.19
C ALA A 308 19.51 -21.39 23.78
N HIS A 309 18.24 -21.70 23.53
CA HIS A 309 17.76 -22.32 22.28
C HIS A 309 16.65 -21.55 21.57
N ASP A 310 16.00 -20.61 22.26
CA ASP A 310 14.75 -20.01 21.81
C ASP A 310 14.82 -18.50 21.88
N ASP A 311 14.31 -17.84 20.83
CA ASP A 311 14.05 -16.40 20.81
C ASP A 311 12.59 -16.14 20.42
N VAL A 312 11.96 -15.18 21.08
CA VAL A 312 10.55 -14.86 20.92
C VAL A 312 10.34 -13.36 20.76
N TRP A 313 9.59 -12.96 19.75
CA TRP A 313 9.16 -11.58 19.51
C TRP A 313 7.64 -11.48 19.48
N TRP A 314 7.09 -10.42 20.07
CA TRP A 314 5.71 -10.01 19.86
C TRP A 314 5.63 -9.01 18.72
N ARG A 315 4.87 -9.33 17.67
CA ARG A 315 4.59 -8.41 16.57
C ARG A 315 3.12 -8.57 16.21
N ALA A 316 2.30 -7.58 16.56
CA ALA A 316 0.87 -7.63 16.24
C ALA A 316 0.67 -8.08 14.79
N PRO A 317 -0.16 -9.12 14.53
CA PRO A 317 -1.17 -9.67 15.42
C PRO A 317 -0.71 -10.92 16.21
N GLY A 318 0.57 -11.29 16.17
CA GLY A 318 1.04 -12.58 16.68
C GLY A 318 2.45 -12.59 17.27
N TRP A 319 2.92 -13.79 17.53
CA TRP A 319 4.23 -14.09 18.10
C TRP A 319 5.10 -14.75 17.05
N ILE A 320 6.38 -14.42 17.05
CA ILE A 320 7.40 -15.09 16.25
C ILE A 320 8.31 -15.81 17.21
N HIS A 321 8.48 -17.12 17.02
CA HIS A 321 9.35 -17.99 17.79
C HIS A 321 10.40 -18.59 16.87
N VAL A 322 11.66 -18.39 17.21
CA VAL A 322 12.80 -18.97 16.54
C VAL A 322 13.41 -20.01 17.48
N HIS A 323 13.57 -21.23 16.99
CA HIS A 323 14.11 -22.35 17.75
C HIS A 323 15.40 -22.88 17.11
N SER A 324 16.38 -23.21 17.95
CA SER A 324 17.66 -23.80 17.58
C SER A 324 18.05 -24.93 18.55
N ASN A 325 18.17 -26.14 18.03
CA ASN A 325 18.63 -27.31 18.78
C ASN A 325 20.07 -27.15 19.29
N ASN A 326 20.94 -26.50 18.51
CA ASN A 326 22.35 -26.29 18.88
C ASN A 326 22.63 -24.90 19.47
N GLY A 327 21.58 -24.11 19.73
CA GLY A 327 21.66 -22.75 20.25
C GLY A 327 22.14 -21.69 19.23
N ARG A 328 22.53 -22.11 18.02
CA ARG A 328 23.12 -21.24 16.99
C ARG A 328 22.34 -21.20 15.69
N ASN A 329 22.18 -22.35 15.03
CA ASN A 329 21.54 -22.44 13.72
C ASN A 329 20.04 -22.57 13.90
N ILE A 330 19.26 -21.83 13.12
CA ILE A 330 17.81 -21.91 13.21
C ILE A 330 17.36 -23.25 12.64
N ASP A 331 16.68 -24.04 13.47
CA ASP A 331 16.04 -25.30 13.07
C ASP A 331 14.60 -25.07 12.63
N ARG A 332 13.89 -24.14 13.29
CA ARG A 332 12.47 -23.85 13.03
C ARG A 332 12.12 -22.41 13.38
N ILE A 333 11.27 -21.80 12.56
CA ILE A 333 10.54 -20.57 12.89
C ILE A 333 9.05 -20.90 12.95
N THR A 334 8.38 -20.44 14.01
CA THR A 334 6.94 -20.53 14.19
C THR A 334 6.36 -19.13 14.32
N VAL A 335 5.32 -18.82 13.57
CA VAL A 335 4.53 -17.60 13.68
C VAL A 335 3.13 -17.98 14.15
N SER A 336 2.65 -17.48 15.28
CA SER A 336 1.40 -17.94 15.91
C SER A 336 0.59 -16.80 16.53
N GLN A 337 -0.73 -16.96 16.60
CA GLN A 337 -1.59 -16.00 17.32
C GLN A 337 -1.33 -16.05 18.83
N GLU A 338 -1.13 -17.25 19.36
CA GLU A 338 -0.87 -17.47 20.77
C GLU A 338 0.62 -17.39 21.08
N ARG A 339 0.91 -16.92 22.30
CA ARG A 339 2.28 -16.89 22.80
C ARG A 339 2.80 -18.32 22.97
N PRO A 340 4.02 -18.64 22.50
CA PRO A 340 4.68 -19.89 22.83
C PRO A 340 4.75 -20.09 24.35
N THR A 341 4.42 -21.30 24.82
CA THR A 341 4.45 -21.65 26.24
C THR A 341 5.50 -22.71 26.53
N ARG A 342 5.91 -22.83 27.80
CA ARG A 342 6.88 -23.82 28.29
C ARG A 342 8.27 -23.73 27.64
N LEU A 343 8.68 -22.51 27.29
CA LEU A 343 10.05 -22.23 26.85
C LEU A 343 10.91 -21.81 28.05
N ASP A 344 12.16 -22.25 28.05
CA ASP A 344 13.16 -21.79 29.02
C ASP A 344 13.79 -20.48 28.52
N VAL A 345 13.07 -19.39 28.74
CA VAL A 345 13.40 -18.06 28.23
C VAL A 345 13.24 -17.00 29.31
N HIS A 346 14.06 -15.96 29.21
CA HIS A 346 14.02 -14.78 30.06
C HIS A 346 13.54 -13.57 29.27
N ALA A 347 12.83 -12.65 29.94
CA ALA A 347 12.40 -11.41 29.32
C ALA A 347 13.61 -10.51 29.07
N TRP A 348 13.69 -9.92 27.88
CA TRP A 348 14.71 -8.94 27.56
C TRP A 348 14.50 -7.63 28.33
N GLN A 349 15.56 -7.13 28.97
CA GLN A 349 15.54 -5.90 29.76
C GLN A 349 16.53 -4.88 29.21
N PHE A 350 16.01 -3.84 28.58
CA PHE A 350 16.81 -2.72 28.07
C PHE A 350 17.68 -2.10 29.19
N GLY A 351 18.98 -1.95 28.93
CA GLY A 351 19.95 -1.38 29.88
C GLY A 351 20.57 -2.40 30.85
N ARG A 352 19.98 -3.59 30.99
CA ARG A 352 20.60 -4.74 31.67
C ARG A 352 21.23 -5.70 30.67
N ASP A 353 20.49 -5.98 29.61
CA ASP A 353 20.91 -6.90 28.55
C ASP A 353 21.44 -6.09 27.36
N SER A 354 22.53 -6.58 26.74
CA SER A 354 23.14 -5.94 25.57
C SER A 354 22.95 -6.79 24.32
N MET A 355 22.69 -6.14 23.17
CA MET A 355 22.54 -6.83 21.88
C MET A 355 23.75 -7.70 21.55
N GLU A 356 24.94 -7.31 22.00
CA GLU A 356 26.18 -8.06 21.85
C GLU A 356 26.19 -9.34 22.72
N ALA A 357 25.69 -9.27 23.97
CA ALA A 357 25.56 -10.44 24.83
C ALA A 357 24.58 -11.45 24.24
N TRP A 358 23.44 -11.01 23.70
CA TRP A 358 22.50 -11.91 23.02
C TRP A 358 23.09 -12.52 21.74
N ARG A 359 23.79 -11.72 20.92
CA ARG A 359 24.47 -12.24 19.72
C ARG A 359 25.52 -13.28 20.08
N SER A 360 26.30 -13.05 21.15
CA SER A 360 27.31 -13.99 21.63
C SER A 360 26.71 -15.33 22.06
N LEU A 361 25.59 -15.30 22.81
CA LEU A 361 24.81 -16.51 23.16
C LEU A 361 24.30 -17.22 21.90
N SER A 362 23.81 -16.45 20.93
CA SER A 362 23.26 -16.94 19.65
C SER A 362 24.31 -17.42 18.65
N ASP A 363 25.58 -17.04 18.83
CA ASP A 363 26.70 -17.46 17.99
C ASP A 363 27.43 -18.69 18.55
N GLY A 364 26.99 -19.18 19.72
CA GLY A 364 27.55 -20.37 20.37
C GLY A 364 28.86 -20.09 21.10
N ALA A 365 29.06 -18.89 21.63
CA ALA A 365 30.14 -18.68 22.59
C ALA A 365 29.86 -19.53 23.83
N SER A 366 30.74 -20.48 24.10
CA SER A 366 30.77 -21.20 25.37
C SER A 366 30.83 -20.17 26.49
N VAL A 367 29.74 -20.01 27.23
CA VAL A 367 29.76 -19.34 28.52
C VAL A 367 30.54 -20.28 29.43
N THR A 368 31.84 -20.05 29.56
CA THR A 368 32.60 -20.60 30.69
C THR A 368 32.00 -20.00 31.96
N GLU A 369 31.54 -20.90 32.84
CA GLU A 369 31.00 -20.63 34.18
C GLU A 369 31.84 -19.65 35.02
#